data_AF-A0A183ANP5-F1
#
_entry.id   AF-A0A183ANP5-F1
#
_cell.length_a   1.000
_cell.length_b   1.000
_cell.length_c   1.000
_cell.angle_alpha   90.00
_cell.angle_beta   90.00
_cell.angle_gamma   90.00
#
_symmetry.space_group_name_H-M   'P 1'
#
loop_
_entity.id
_entity.type
_entity.pdbx_description
1 polymer ?
#
loop_
_entity_poly.entity_id
_entity_poly.type
_entity_poly.pdbx_seq_one_letter_code
_entity_poly.pdbx_strand_id
1 'polypeptide(L)' 'MELCMQTYFKFQGEIYEQLKGTPMGSPISGFIAEAVMQKLEKKVLPGTMPKLWLRYVDDTFKQIAKLGE' A
#
# COMPACT_ATOMS: atom_id res chain seq x y z
N MET A 1 9.06 12.37 5.58
CA MET A 1 7.61 12.30 5.87
C MET A 1 7.49 11.75 7.27
N GLU A 2 7.75 12.61 8.25
CA GLU A 2 7.56 12.31 9.67
C GLU A 2 6.10 12.64 9.96
N LEU A 3 5.21 11.83 9.39
CA LEU A 3 3.79 11.89 9.72
C LEU A 3 3.66 11.37 11.17
N CYS A 4 2.70 11.87 11.95
CA CYS A 4 2.33 11.30 13.25
C CYS A 4 1.93 9.81 13.11
N MET A 5 2.92 8.94 13.00
CA MET A 5 2.76 7.49 12.81
C MET A 5 2.57 6.77 14.15
N GLN A 6 2.73 7.48 15.27
CA GLN A 6 2.32 7.00 16.58
C GLN A 6 0.81 6.89 16.60
N THR A 7 0.35 5.65 16.47
CA THR A 7 -1.06 5.33 16.34
C THR A 7 -1.40 4.35 17.43
N TYR A 8 -2.48 4.63 18.16
CA TYR A 8 -2.92 3.85 19.30
C TYR A 8 -4.32 3.33 19.04
N PHE A 9 -4.60 2.11 19.49
CA PHE A 9 -5.94 1.55 19.44
C PHE A 9 -6.29 0.89 20.78
N LYS A 10 -7.59 0.83 21.07
CA LYS A 10 -8.12 0.21 22.29
C LYS A 10 -8.75 -1.14 21.95
N PHE A 11 -8.36 -2.18 22.69
CA PHE A 11 -8.95 -3.51 22.58
C PHE A 11 -9.12 -4.11 23.98
N GLN A 12 -10.34 -4.54 24.30
CA GLN A 12 -10.68 -5.12 25.61
C GLN A 12 -10.31 -4.25 26.82
N GLY A 13 -10.36 -2.92 26.68
CA GLY A 13 -10.02 -2.01 27.78
C GLY A 13 -8.57 -1.52 27.77
N GLU A 14 -7.67 -2.30 27.17
CA GLU A 14 -6.24 -2.00 27.10
C GLU A 14 -5.88 -1.15 25.87
N ILE A 15 -4.85 -0.32 26.01
CA ILE A 15 -4.33 0.56 24.95
C ILE A 15 -3.05 -0.05 24.37
N TYR A 16 -3.00 -0.13 23.04
CA TYR A 16 -1.87 -0.69 22.31
C TYR A 16 -1.32 0.35 21.34
N GLU A 17 0.00 0.37 21.18
CA GLU A 17 0.69 1.15 20.14
C GLU A 17 0.87 0.29 18.89
N GLN A 18 0.45 0.81 17.74
CA GLN A 18 0.70 0.20 16.45
C GLN A 18 2.09 0.61 15.96
N LEU A 19 3.06 -0.30 16.09
CA LEU A 19 4.46 -0.07 15.75
C LEU A 19 4.72 -0.03 14.24
N LYS A 20 3.85 -0.62 13.42
CA LYS A 20 4.05 -0.79 11.98
C LYS A 20 2.74 -0.67 11.20
N GLY A 21 2.88 -0.20 9.96
CA GLY A 21 1.76 0.01 9.06
C GLY A 21 0.96 1.25 9.43
N THR A 22 -0.18 1.41 8.77
CA THR A 22 -1.10 2.52 9.00
C THR A 22 -2.31 2.03 9.79
N PRO A 23 -2.91 2.85 10.66
CA PRO A 23 -4.07 2.44 11.44
C PRO A 23 -5.28 2.20 10.53
N MET A 24 -5.86 1.01 10.61
CA MET A 24 -7.09 0.71 9.89
C MET A 24 -8.23 1.60 10.43
N GLY A 25 -9.05 2.14 9.55
CA GLY A 25 -10.17 3.03 9.91
C GLY A 25 -9.81 4.51 10.06
N SER A 26 -8.53 4.88 10.03
CA SER A 26 -8.16 6.30 9.94
C SER A 26 -8.42 6.84 8.53
N PRO A 27 -9.04 8.04 8.38
CA PRO A 27 -9.38 8.60 7.08
C PRO A 27 -8.15 8.88 6.20
N ILE A 28 -6.96 9.04 6.79
CA ILE A 28 -5.72 9.29 6.04
C ILE A 28 -4.97 8.02 5.64
N SER A 29 -5.29 6.87 6.24
CA SER A 29 -4.53 5.63 6.03
C SER A 29 -4.59 5.14 4.59
N GLY A 30 -5.73 5.30 3.91
CA GLY A 30 -5.85 4.96 2.49
C GLY A 30 -4.90 5.77 1.61
N PHE A 31 -4.75 7.06 1.89
CA PHE A 31 -3.82 7.92 1.16
C PHE A 31 -2.35 7.53 1.41
N ILE A 32 -2.00 7.21 2.65
CA ILE A 32 -0.65 6.77 3.00
C ILE A 32 -0.34 5.42 2.33
N ALA A 33 -1.27 4.46 2.39
CA ALA A 33 -1.13 3.17 1.73
C ALA A 33 -0.90 3.34 0.22
N GLU A 34 -1.70 4.20 -0.42
CA GLU A 34 -1.55 4.52 -1.85
C GLU A 34 -0.18 5.13 -2.17
N ALA A 35 0.28 6.12 -1.38
CA ALA A 35 1.59 6.74 -1.58
C ALA A 35 2.76 5.75 -1.42
N VAL A 36 2.67 4.83 -0.45
CA VAL A 36 3.67 3.77 -0.25
C VAL A 36 3.67 2.81 -1.44
N MET A 37 2.50 2.40 -1.92
CA MET A 37 2.38 1.49 -3.06
C MET A 37 2.89 2.12 -4.35
N GLN A 38 2.59 3.39 -4.63
CA GLN A 38 3.16 4.11 -5.78
C GLN A 38 4.69 4.18 -5.73
N LYS A 39 5.27 4.37 -4.53
CA LYS A 39 6.73 4.36 -4.36
C LYS A 39 7.33 2.99 -4.64
N LEU A 40 6.65 1.92 -4.19
CA LEU A 40 7.06 0.54 -4.46
C LEU A 40 7.00 0.22 -5.96
N GLU A 41 5.89 0.59 -6.61
CA GLU A 41 5.68 0.40 -8.04
C GLU A 41 6.74 1.09 -8.89
N LYS A 42 7.06 2.36 -8.58
CA LYS A 42 8.15 3.09 -9.27
C LYS A 42 9.49 2.38 -9.18
N LYS A 43 9.74 1.64 -8.09
CA LYS A 43 10.98 0.90 -7.90
C LYS A 43 10.98 -0.46 -8.62
N VAL A 44 9.83 -1.13 -8.71
CA VAL A 44 9.73 -2.52 -9.17
C VAL A 44 9.29 -2.63 -10.63
N LEU A 45 8.35 -1.80 -11.08
CA LEU A 45 7.73 -1.91 -12.41
C LEU A 45 8.65 -1.63 -13.60
N PRO A 46 9.68 -0.76 -13.55
CA PRO A 46 10.54 -0.53 -14.72
C PRO A 46 11.20 -1.79 -15.30
N GLY A 47 11.42 -2.84 -14.49
CA GLY A 47 12.00 -4.11 -14.95
C GLY A 47 11.00 -5.11 -15.54
N THR A 48 9.70 -4.95 -15.27
CA THR A 48 8.66 -5.91 -15.64
C THR A 48 7.35 -5.19 -16.00
N MET A 49 7.41 -4.11 -16.79
CA MET A 49 6.24 -3.30 -17.08
C MET A 49 5.22 -4.12 -17.90
N PRO A 50 4.03 -4.40 -17.34
CA PRO A 50 3.00 -5.17 -18.05
C PRO A 50 2.25 -4.28 -19.06
N LYS A 51 1.53 -4.90 -20.00
CA LYS A 51 0.70 -4.19 -20.99
C LYS A 51 -0.43 -3.40 -20.33
N LEU A 52 -1.02 -3.97 -19.28
CA LEU A 52 -2.00 -3.31 -18.44
C LEU A 52 -1.61 -3.51 -16.98
N TRP A 53 -1.68 -2.41 -16.21
CA TRP A 53 -1.47 -2.40 -14.77
C TRP A 53 -2.60 -1.62 -14.11
N LEU A 54 -3.42 -2.31 -13.34
CA LEU A 54 -4.46 -1.72 -12.51
C LEU A 54 -4.20 -2.17 -11.06
N ARG A 55 -4.32 -1.24 -10.11
CA ARG A 55 -4.15 -1.56 -8.69
C ARG A 55 -5.17 -0.80 -7.86
N TYR A 56 -5.67 -1.45 -6.81
CA TYR A 56 -6.43 -0.82 -5.73
C TYR A 56 -5.80 -1.21 -4.39
N VAL A 57 -5.14 -0.25 -3.71
CA VAL A 57 -4.39 -0.48 -2.46
C VAL A 57 -3.43 -1.68 -2.61
N ASP A 58 -3.78 -2.86 -2.11
CA ASP A 58 -3.03 -4.12 -2.18
C ASP A 58 -3.46 -5.06 -3.33
N ASP A 59 -4.65 -4.87 -3.90
CA ASP A 59 -5.14 -5.66 -5.04
C ASP A 59 -4.47 -5.22 -6.35
N THR A 60 -3.90 -6.17 -7.10
CA THR A 60 -3.25 -5.89 -8.40
C THR A 60 -3.85 -6.74 -9.51
N PHE A 61 -4.11 -6.10 -10.65
CA PHE A 61 -4.48 -6.73 -11.91
C PHE A 61 -3.45 -6.37 -12.97
N LYS A 62 -2.83 -7.39 -13.56
CA LYS A 62 -1.79 -7.21 -14.58
C LYS A 62 -2.08 -8.05 -15.81
N GLN A 63 -1.95 -7.44 -16.98
CA GLN A 63 -1.95 -8.16 -18.26
C GLN A 63 -0.54 -8.12 -18.84
N ILE A 64 0.06 -9.28 -19.03
CA ILE A 64 1.36 -9.42 -19.72
C ILE A 64 1.14 -9.80 -21.17
N ALA A 65 2.07 -9.37 -22.04
CA ALA A 65 2.12 -9.89 -23.39
C ALA A 65 2.49 -11.38 -23.35
N LYS A 66 1.81 -12.22 -24.13
CA LYS A 66 2.41 -13.51 -24.51
C LYS A 66 3.66 -13.20 -25.34
N LEU A 67 4.78 -13.81 -24.97
CA LEU A 67 5.98 -13.79 -25.78
C LEU A 67 5.81 -14.86 -26.87
N GLY A 68 5.50 -14.47 -28.11
CA GLY A 68 5.46 -15.38 -29.27
C GLY A 68 4.11 -15.61 -29.94
N GLU A 69 3.38 -14.54 -30.30
CA GLU A 69 2.51 -14.51 -31.50
C GLU A 69 2.97 -13.35 -32.38
#